data_AF-A0A9P4UL81-F1
#
_entry.id   AF-A0A9P4UL81-F1
#
_cell.length_a   1.000
_cell.length_b   1.000
_cell.length_c   1.000
_cell.angle_alpha   90.00
_cell.angle_beta   90.00
_cell.angle_gamma   90.00
#
_symmetry.space_group_name_H-M   'P 1'
#
loop_
_entity.id
_entity.type
_entity.pdbx_description
1 polymer ?
#
loop_
_entity_poly.entity_id
_entity_poly.type
_entity_poly.pdbx_seq_one_letter_code
_entity_poly.pdbx_strand_id
1 'polypeptide(L)'
;MLDEPDGSDDRVPHVGAHAASCLESPLDHKPSEEERARTLELARYFSSALVVPVGSRGTISTSFLDLQRPSPDNGLTALAQLGVFKLDCGRAIISLIDRSHQYKISEATKTTSLLPNSPHAPSDGLFLGFRALELSFGVCSQTVQVFTSDEKRIDAPNIVADRSRCVIRDFCADPNFSIGPYVWFRYKFLCVVNNKLRAFDNQEIVDLAQVAFSIMSHIELLKTRLESSRAEKLVRGLGSFVAGYSGLQEQQTRSSAESDIGEAPNHS
;
A
#
# COMPACT_ATOMS: atom_id res chain seq x y z
N MET A 1 -29.51 -63.98 37.64
CA MET A 1 -28.56 -64.96 37.07
C MET A 1 -28.36 -64.54 35.62
N LEU A 2 -27.24 -63.98 35.18
CA LEU A 2 -25.89 -63.82 35.73
C LEU A 2 -25.33 -62.55 35.03
N ASP A 3 -24.89 -61.54 35.79
CA ASP A 3 -23.48 -61.19 36.07
C ASP A 3 -22.77 -60.44 34.92
N GLU A 4 -22.47 -59.17 35.20
CA GLU A 4 -21.37 -58.31 34.68
C GLU A 4 -19.99 -59.00 34.93
N PRO A 5 -18.81 -58.56 34.39
CA PRO A 5 -18.42 -57.16 34.13
C PRO A 5 -17.34 -56.92 33.03
N ASP A 6 -16.71 -55.74 33.11
CA ASP A 6 -15.38 -55.30 32.65
C ASP A 6 -15.42 -54.37 31.42
N GLY A 7 -14.99 -53.11 31.45
CA GLY A 7 -13.98 -52.47 32.29
C GLY A 7 -12.91 -51.87 31.38
N SER A 8 -13.11 -50.65 30.89
CA SER A 8 -12.00 -49.83 30.38
C SER A 8 -12.35 -48.34 30.47
N ASP A 9 -11.74 -47.75 31.49
CA ASP A 9 -11.62 -46.35 31.86
C ASP A 9 -10.79 -45.60 30.80
N ASP A 10 -11.42 -44.71 30.02
CA ASP A 10 -10.71 -43.67 29.27
C ASP A 10 -11.21 -42.29 29.73
N ARG A 11 -10.67 -41.88 30.88
CA ARG A 11 -10.69 -40.50 31.35
C ARG A 11 -9.95 -39.59 30.37
N VAL A 12 -10.70 -38.94 29.48
CA VAL A 12 -10.23 -37.72 28.82
C VAL A 12 -10.36 -36.57 29.83
N PRO A 13 -9.27 -35.83 30.13
CA PRO A 13 -9.33 -34.74 31.09
C PRO A 13 -10.14 -33.57 30.54
N HIS A 14 -11.13 -33.14 31.32
CA HIS A 14 -11.79 -31.84 31.19
C HIS A 14 -10.74 -30.72 31.31
N VAL A 15 -10.28 -30.19 30.18
CA VAL A 15 -9.53 -28.93 30.12
C VAL A 15 -10.55 -27.81 29.92
N GLY A 16 -10.48 -26.84 30.83
CA GLY A 16 -11.52 -25.85 31.10
C GLY A 16 -11.98 -25.03 29.88
N ALA A 17 -13.29 -24.83 29.84
CA ALA A 17 -13.92 -23.74 29.12
C ALA A 17 -13.50 -22.41 29.74
N HIS A 18 -12.40 -21.83 29.26
CA HIS A 18 -12.07 -20.45 29.53
C HIS A 18 -11.54 -19.77 28.26
N ALA A 19 -12.17 -18.64 27.94
CA ALA A 19 -11.77 -17.63 26.97
C ALA A 19 -11.97 -17.95 25.48
N ALA A 20 -13.22 -18.20 25.06
CA ALA A 20 -13.67 -17.72 23.75
C ALA A 20 -13.98 -16.22 23.88
N SER A 21 -12.94 -15.37 23.91
CA SER A 21 -13.16 -13.93 23.72
C SER A 21 -13.64 -13.72 22.29
N CYS A 22 -14.82 -13.15 22.15
CA CYS A 22 -15.46 -12.79 20.89
C CYS A 22 -14.47 -12.08 19.96
N LEU A 23 -13.94 -12.81 18.97
CA LEU A 23 -13.37 -12.21 17.77
C LEU A 23 -14.57 -11.74 16.94
N GLU A 24 -14.84 -10.44 16.99
CA GLU A 24 -15.78 -9.80 16.06
C GLU A 24 -15.44 -10.22 14.63
N SER A 25 -16.46 -10.52 13.83
CA SER A 25 -16.27 -10.95 12.45
C SER A 25 -15.54 -9.84 11.67
N PRO A 26 -14.49 -10.17 10.88
CA PRO A 26 -13.70 -9.17 10.13
C PRO A 26 -14.48 -8.34 9.11
N LEU A 27 -15.77 -8.64 8.91
CA LEU A 27 -16.62 -8.15 7.84
C LEU A 27 -17.48 -6.93 8.24
N ASP A 28 -17.70 -6.69 9.54
CA ASP A 28 -18.60 -5.63 10.04
C ASP A 28 -17.90 -4.47 10.76
N HIS A 29 -16.57 -4.47 10.83
CA HIS A 29 -15.84 -3.38 11.48
C HIS A 29 -15.91 -2.10 10.61
N LYS A 30 -16.64 -1.08 11.08
CA LYS A 30 -16.60 0.26 10.48
C LYS A 30 -15.14 0.72 10.47
N PRO A 31 -14.55 1.06 9.32
CA PRO A 31 -13.20 1.62 9.30
C PRO A 31 -13.24 2.92 10.10
N SER A 32 -12.43 2.98 11.16
CA SER A 32 -12.33 4.15 12.03
C SER A 32 -11.90 5.37 11.22
N GLU A 33 -12.31 6.58 11.64
CA GLU A 33 -11.77 7.83 11.08
C GLU A 33 -10.24 7.84 11.11
N GLU A 34 -9.64 7.16 12.10
CA GLU A 34 -8.21 6.94 12.19
C GLU A 34 -7.67 6.11 11.02
N GLU A 35 -8.34 5.02 10.63
CA GLU A 35 -7.93 4.19 9.50
C GLU A 35 -7.98 4.99 8.18
N ARG A 36 -8.95 5.91 8.08
CA ARG A 36 -9.07 6.86 6.98
C ARG A 36 -7.95 7.91 7.00
N ALA A 37 -7.70 8.52 8.15
CA ALA A 37 -6.61 9.49 8.32
C ALA A 37 -5.25 8.85 8.02
N ARG A 38 -5.03 7.62 8.49
CA ARG A 38 -3.85 6.79 8.18
C ARG A 38 -3.73 6.55 6.68
N THR A 39 -4.81 6.12 6.01
CA THR A 39 -4.82 5.91 4.55
C THR A 39 -4.49 7.18 3.78
N LEU A 40 -5.02 8.34 4.20
CA LEU A 40 -4.74 9.64 3.60
C LEU A 40 -3.30 10.11 3.82
N GLU A 41 -2.75 9.89 5.01
CA GLU A 41 -1.36 10.19 5.32
C GLU A 41 -0.41 9.33 4.48
N LEU A 42 -0.72 8.06 4.31
CA LEU A 42 0.01 7.13 3.46
C LEU A 42 -0.09 7.51 1.98
N ALA A 43 -1.26 7.96 1.53
CA ALA A 43 -1.43 8.49 0.18
C ALA A 43 -0.51 9.70 -0.09
N ARG A 44 -0.37 10.62 0.86
CA ARG A 44 0.59 11.74 0.80
C ARG A 44 2.05 11.29 0.80
N TYR A 45 2.36 10.21 1.51
CA TYR A 45 3.70 9.62 1.47
C TYR A 45 4.05 9.18 0.05
N PHE A 46 3.19 8.37 -0.57
CA PHE A 46 3.42 7.91 -1.94
C PHE A 46 3.31 9.04 -2.96
N SER A 47 2.46 10.06 -2.75
CA SER A 47 2.40 11.23 -3.63
C SER A 47 3.74 11.96 -3.71
N SER A 48 4.46 12.08 -2.59
CA SER A 48 5.80 12.68 -2.57
C SER A 48 6.85 11.84 -3.28
N ALA A 49 6.74 10.50 -3.20
CA ALA A 49 7.60 9.56 -3.92
C ALA A 49 7.25 9.44 -5.41
N LEU A 50 6.05 9.86 -5.81
CA LEU A 50 5.53 9.87 -7.18
C LEU A 50 5.86 11.17 -7.94
N VAL A 51 6.41 12.20 -7.28
CA VAL A 51 6.86 13.42 -7.95
C VAL A 51 8.09 13.11 -8.80
N VAL A 52 7.90 13.06 -10.12
CA VAL A 52 9.00 13.18 -11.06
C VAL A 52 9.43 14.65 -11.10
N PRO A 53 10.73 14.99 -11.00
CA PRO A 53 11.17 16.35 -11.29
C PRO A 53 10.81 16.64 -12.74
N VAL A 54 9.90 17.61 -12.95
CA VAL A 54 9.66 18.17 -14.29
C VAL A 54 10.96 18.81 -14.72
N GLY A 55 11.62 18.21 -15.72
CA GLY A 55 12.75 18.84 -16.40
C GLY A 55 12.30 20.19 -16.94
N SER A 56 13.08 21.23 -16.68
CA SER A 56 12.84 22.60 -17.09
C SER A 56 12.53 22.71 -18.59
N ARG A 57 11.24 22.75 -18.94
CA ARG A 57 10.63 23.47 -20.07
C ARG A 57 9.13 23.20 -20.07
N GLY A 58 8.35 24.26 -19.85
CA GLY A 58 6.91 24.24 -19.66
C GLY A 58 6.11 23.81 -20.90
N THR A 59 6.14 22.52 -21.20
CA THR A 59 5.19 21.86 -22.10
C THR A 59 4.70 20.62 -21.38
N ILE A 60 3.41 20.62 -21.02
CA ILE A 60 2.70 19.42 -20.56
C ILE A 60 2.73 18.43 -21.72
N SER A 61 3.68 17.49 -21.70
CA SER A 61 3.70 16.39 -22.66
C SER A 61 2.50 15.51 -22.36
N THR A 62 1.56 15.46 -23.29
CA THR A 62 0.35 14.62 -23.28
C THR A 62 0.65 13.12 -23.44
N SER A 63 1.83 12.63 -23.03
CA SER A 63 2.16 11.21 -22.98
C SER A 63 2.04 10.65 -21.55
N PHE A 64 0.81 10.69 -20.99
CA PHE A 64 0.44 9.98 -19.75
C PHE A 64 0.60 8.44 -19.83
N LEU A 65 1.04 7.91 -20.97
CA LEU A 65 1.24 6.49 -21.27
C LEU A 65 2.72 6.08 -21.32
N ASP A 66 3.67 7.02 -21.32
CA ASP A 66 5.04 6.69 -21.80
C ASP A 66 6.00 6.09 -20.79
N LEU A 67 5.63 5.90 -19.51
CA LEU A 67 6.40 5.03 -18.61
C LEU A 67 5.48 4.44 -17.53
N GLN A 68 4.78 3.35 -17.87
CA GLN A 68 4.30 2.43 -16.85
C GLN A 68 5.52 1.95 -16.05
N ARG A 69 5.58 2.33 -14.78
CA ARG A 69 6.68 1.98 -13.89
C ARG A 69 6.26 0.89 -12.92
N PRO A 70 7.13 -0.10 -12.65
CA PRO A 70 6.86 -1.04 -11.57
C PRO A 70 6.83 -0.32 -10.23
N SER A 71 6.23 -0.94 -9.23
CA SER A 71 6.34 -0.45 -7.86
C SER A 71 7.81 -0.43 -7.43
N PRO A 72 8.28 0.62 -6.74
CA PRO A 72 9.62 0.60 -6.13
C PRO A 72 9.72 -0.38 -4.96
N ASP A 73 8.60 -0.92 -4.46
CA ASP A 73 8.57 -1.85 -3.35
C ASP A 73 8.15 -3.25 -3.80
N ASN A 74 9.11 -4.17 -3.76
CA ASN A 74 8.89 -5.58 -4.12
C ASN A 74 7.96 -6.31 -3.15
N GLY A 75 7.90 -5.88 -1.88
CA GLY A 75 7.00 -6.47 -0.88
C GLY A 75 5.54 -6.22 -1.23
N LEU A 76 5.19 -4.99 -1.60
CA LEU A 76 3.85 -4.64 -2.09
C LEU A 76 3.52 -5.41 -3.38
N THR A 77 4.46 -5.55 -4.30
CA THR A 77 4.25 -6.34 -5.53
C THR A 77 4.01 -7.81 -5.24
N ALA A 78 4.80 -8.41 -4.33
CA ALA A 78 4.61 -9.79 -3.91
C ALA A 78 3.25 -10.00 -3.19
N LEU A 79 2.85 -9.07 -2.32
CA LEU A 79 1.56 -9.12 -1.63
C LEU A 79 0.38 -8.93 -2.60
N ALA A 80 0.52 -8.05 -3.60
CA ALA A 80 -0.47 -7.93 -4.67
C ALA A 80 -0.58 -9.25 -5.43
N GLN A 81 0.55 -9.84 -5.80
CA GLN A 81 0.62 -11.12 -6.51
C GLN A 81 0.02 -12.28 -5.69
N LEU A 82 0.18 -12.28 -4.37
CA LEU A 82 -0.49 -13.23 -3.49
C LEU A 82 -2.01 -13.15 -3.62
N GLY A 83 -2.58 -11.95 -3.75
CA GLY A 83 -4.02 -11.77 -4.03
C GLY A 83 -4.44 -12.38 -5.37
N VAL A 84 -3.60 -12.27 -6.40
CA VAL A 84 -3.83 -12.91 -7.71
C VAL A 84 -3.90 -14.43 -7.58
N PHE A 85 -2.98 -15.03 -6.82
CA PHE A 85 -2.95 -16.48 -6.63
C PHE A 85 -4.08 -16.99 -5.74
N LYS A 86 -4.33 -16.33 -4.61
CA LYS A 86 -5.39 -16.71 -3.66
C LYS A 86 -6.77 -16.70 -4.29
N LEU A 87 -7.04 -15.72 -5.14
CA LEU A 87 -8.33 -15.59 -5.81
C LEU A 87 -8.28 -16.08 -7.26
N ASP A 88 -7.22 -16.75 -7.74
CA ASP A 88 -7.11 -17.18 -9.16
C ASP A 88 -7.57 -16.12 -10.19
N CYS A 89 -7.18 -14.86 -9.97
CA CYS A 89 -7.53 -13.73 -10.83
C CYS A 89 -6.41 -13.45 -11.84
N GLY A 90 -6.66 -12.54 -12.79
CA GLY A 90 -5.64 -12.14 -13.78
C GLY A 90 -4.67 -11.09 -13.25
N ARG A 91 -5.18 -10.19 -12.39
CA ARG A 91 -4.42 -9.01 -11.93
C ARG A 91 -4.85 -8.58 -10.54
N ALA A 92 -3.92 -8.03 -9.77
CA ALA A 92 -4.19 -7.35 -8.53
C ALA A 92 -3.54 -5.96 -8.51
N ILE A 93 -4.21 -5.00 -7.92
CA ILE A 93 -3.77 -3.61 -7.79
C ILE A 93 -3.94 -3.19 -6.33
N ILE A 94 -2.87 -2.66 -5.74
CA ILE A 94 -2.91 -2.00 -4.44
C ILE A 94 -3.02 -0.50 -4.69
N SER A 95 -4.07 0.11 -4.16
CA SER A 95 -4.29 1.54 -4.33
C SER A 95 -4.93 2.22 -3.12
N LEU A 96 -4.35 3.37 -2.78
CA LEU A 96 -4.86 4.29 -1.76
C LEU A 96 -5.68 5.37 -2.44
N ILE A 97 -6.77 5.79 -1.82
CA ILE A 97 -7.69 6.79 -2.38
C ILE A 97 -7.77 7.95 -1.39
N ASP A 98 -7.62 9.17 -1.89
CA ASP A 98 -7.94 10.39 -1.15
C ASP A 98 -9.19 11.08 -1.71
N ARG A 99 -9.34 12.40 -1.49
CA ARG A 99 -10.52 13.15 -1.95
C ARG A 99 -10.55 13.37 -3.46
N SER A 100 -9.40 13.35 -4.14
CA SER A 100 -9.29 13.72 -5.56
C SER A 100 -8.49 12.73 -6.41
N HIS A 101 -7.67 11.90 -5.79
CA HIS A 101 -6.75 10.99 -6.45
C HIS A 101 -6.83 9.55 -5.92
N GLN A 102 -6.59 8.61 -6.83
CA GLN A 102 -6.24 7.23 -6.56
C GLN A 102 -4.75 7.03 -6.83
N TYR A 103 -4.00 6.67 -5.80
CA TYR A 103 -2.58 6.34 -5.85
C TYR A 103 -2.41 4.84 -6.02
N LYS A 104 -2.02 4.40 -7.22
CA LYS A 104 -1.67 3.00 -7.52
C LYS A 104 -0.23 2.79 -7.08
N ILE A 105 -0.06 2.05 -5.98
CA ILE A 105 1.24 1.87 -5.33
C ILE A 105 1.87 0.52 -5.67
N SER A 106 1.07 -0.45 -6.13
CA SER A 106 1.58 -1.68 -6.71
C SER A 106 0.55 -2.34 -7.63
N GLU A 107 1.05 -3.11 -8.59
CA GLU A 107 0.28 -3.87 -9.55
C GLU A 107 1.01 -5.18 -9.83
N ALA A 108 0.27 -6.29 -9.85
CA ALA A 108 0.84 -7.61 -10.13
C ALA A 108 -0.13 -8.53 -10.88
N THR A 109 0.46 -9.47 -11.60
CA THR A 109 -0.13 -10.61 -12.31
C THR A 109 0.58 -11.88 -11.86
N LYS A 110 0.11 -13.06 -12.29
CA LYS A 110 0.74 -14.34 -11.92
C LYS A 110 2.21 -14.43 -12.33
N THR A 111 2.60 -13.76 -13.42
CA THR A 111 3.99 -13.78 -13.92
C THR A 111 4.74 -12.45 -13.72
N THR A 112 4.19 -11.51 -12.93
CA THR A 112 4.91 -10.29 -12.57
C THR A 112 6.21 -10.64 -11.85
N SER A 113 7.31 -10.14 -12.37
CA SER A 113 8.62 -10.33 -11.76
C SER A 113 8.88 -9.30 -10.66
N LEU A 114 9.53 -9.74 -9.58
CA LEU A 114 10.00 -8.88 -8.51
C LEU A 114 11.40 -8.31 -8.78
N LEU A 115 12.05 -8.76 -9.87
CA LEU A 115 13.37 -8.26 -10.25
C LEU A 115 13.24 -7.13 -11.27
N PRO A 116 14.09 -6.08 -11.17
CA PRO A 116 14.12 -5.03 -12.17
C PRO A 116 14.38 -5.57 -13.58
N ASN A 117 13.70 -5.02 -14.59
CA ASN A 117 13.90 -5.32 -16.01
C ASN A 117 13.73 -6.80 -16.40
N SER A 118 12.97 -7.56 -15.61
CA SER A 118 12.73 -8.97 -15.88
C SER A 118 11.50 -9.14 -16.79
N PRO A 119 11.56 -10.05 -17.77
CA PRO A 119 10.46 -10.27 -18.70
C PRO A 119 9.23 -10.83 -17.97
N HIS A 120 8.06 -10.37 -18.37
CA HIS A 120 6.75 -10.91 -17.98
C HIS A 120 6.14 -11.66 -19.17
N ALA A 121 5.10 -12.47 -18.94
CA ALA A 121 4.37 -13.06 -20.06
C ALA A 121 3.75 -11.95 -20.95
N PRO A 122 3.51 -12.19 -22.25
CA PRO A 122 3.04 -11.16 -23.19
C PRO A 122 1.75 -10.43 -22.76
N SER A 123 0.85 -11.10 -22.03
CA SER A 123 -0.40 -10.54 -21.51
C SER A 123 -0.30 -9.93 -20.09
N ASP A 124 0.85 -10.10 -19.45
CA ASP A 124 1.02 -9.90 -18.01
C ASP A 124 1.85 -8.65 -17.69
N GLY A 125 2.09 -7.81 -18.70
CA GLY A 125 2.71 -6.50 -18.52
C GLY A 125 1.90 -5.61 -17.58
N LEU A 126 2.53 -4.53 -17.14
CA LEU A 126 1.85 -3.49 -16.38
C LEU A 126 0.72 -2.91 -17.23
N PHE A 127 -0.44 -2.71 -16.62
CA PHE A 127 -1.58 -2.05 -17.27
C PHE A 127 -1.57 -0.57 -16.93
N LEU A 128 -1.35 -0.23 -15.66
CA LEU A 128 -1.37 1.16 -15.17
C LEU A 128 -0.02 1.55 -14.56
N GLY A 129 0.59 0.62 -13.82
CA GLY A 129 1.83 0.82 -13.10
C GLY A 129 1.69 1.72 -11.87
N PHE A 130 2.83 2.06 -11.29
CA PHE A 130 2.98 2.95 -10.14
C PHE A 130 2.70 4.41 -10.54
N ARG A 131 1.52 4.93 -10.18
CA ARG A 131 1.07 6.29 -10.58
C ARG A 131 -0.07 6.84 -9.72
N ALA A 132 -0.22 8.16 -9.73
CA ALA A 132 -1.45 8.83 -9.28
C ALA A 132 -2.42 9.00 -10.47
N LEU A 133 -3.70 8.89 -10.19
CA LEU A 133 -4.80 9.10 -11.14
C LEU A 133 -5.86 9.97 -10.47
N GLU A 134 -6.45 10.92 -11.20
CA GLU A 134 -7.64 11.59 -10.70
C GLU A 134 -8.81 10.58 -10.63
N LEU A 135 -9.68 10.74 -9.63
CA LEU A 135 -10.80 9.82 -9.42
C LEU A 135 -11.81 9.84 -10.59
N SER A 136 -11.84 10.92 -11.37
CA SER A 136 -12.58 11.03 -12.63
C SER A 136 -12.15 9.98 -13.68
N PHE A 137 -10.90 9.53 -13.65
CA PHE A 137 -10.35 8.49 -14.54
C PHE A 137 -10.35 7.08 -13.89
N GLY A 138 -10.86 6.96 -12.67
CA GLY A 138 -10.94 5.70 -11.93
C GLY A 138 -12.09 4.79 -12.39
N VAL A 139 -12.11 3.56 -11.86
CA VAL A 139 -13.23 2.64 -12.05
C VAL A 139 -14.47 3.21 -11.38
N CYS A 140 -15.53 3.42 -12.16
CA CYS A 140 -16.85 3.99 -11.83
C CYS A 140 -16.85 5.06 -10.72
N SER A 141 -17.02 6.33 -11.10
CA SER A 141 -17.13 7.47 -10.18
C SER A 141 -18.16 7.27 -9.06
N GLN A 142 -19.23 6.50 -9.34
CA GLN A 142 -20.27 6.16 -8.36
C GLN A 142 -19.73 5.26 -7.24
N THR A 143 -18.87 4.30 -7.56
CA THR A 143 -18.29 3.36 -6.61
C THR A 143 -17.26 4.04 -5.70
N VAL A 144 -16.49 4.99 -6.22
CA VAL A 144 -15.55 5.79 -5.43
C VAL A 144 -16.26 6.58 -4.32
N GLN A 145 -17.47 7.09 -4.60
CA GLN A 145 -18.25 7.83 -3.60
C GLN A 145 -18.70 6.95 -2.42
N VAL A 146 -18.89 5.65 -2.63
CA VAL A 146 -19.26 4.69 -1.58
C VAL A 146 -18.13 4.54 -0.54
N PHE A 147 -16.87 4.58 -0.98
CA PHE A 147 -15.73 4.47 -0.08
C PHE A 147 -15.39 5.78 0.67
N THR A 148 -15.92 6.91 0.21
CA THR A 148 -15.61 8.24 0.74
C THR A 148 -16.75 8.86 1.55
N SER A 149 -17.99 8.36 1.40
CA SER A 149 -19.20 8.85 2.07
C SER A 149 -19.67 7.90 3.16
N ASP A 150 -20.16 8.42 4.28
CA ASP A 150 -20.54 7.60 5.43
C ASP A 150 -21.84 6.79 5.24
N GLU A 151 -22.75 7.21 4.38
CA GLU A 151 -24.11 6.64 4.33
C GLU A 151 -24.44 5.86 3.06
N LYS A 152 -23.50 5.80 2.10
CA LYS A 152 -23.77 5.19 0.80
C LYS A 152 -23.47 3.69 0.84
N ARG A 153 -24.46 2.88 0.48
CA ARG A 153 -24.34 1.46 0.12
C ARG A 153 -25.08 1.25 -1.19
N ILE A 154 -24.49 0.46 -2.08
CA ILE A 154 -25.10 0.04 -3.35
C ILE A 154 -25.31 -1.46 -3.27
N ASP A 155 -26.55 -1.89 -3.50
CA ASP A 155 -26.91 -3.30 -3.58
C ASP A 155 -27.73 -3.53 -4.86
N ALA A 156 -27.03 -3.61 -5.98
CA ALA A 156 -27.61 -3.78 -7.31
C ALA A 156 -27.16 -5.14 -7.92
N PRO A 157 -27.91 -5.67 -8.90
CA PRO A 157 -27.58 -6.94 -9.54
C PRO A 157 -26.17 -7.00 -10.16
N ASN A 158 -25.66 -5.89 -10.68
CA ASN A 158 -24.31 -5.83 -11.26
C ASN A 158 -23.24 -5.31 -10.26
N ILE A 159 -23.61 -4.35 -9.42
CA ILE A 159 -22.68 -3.63 -8.54
C ILE A 159 -23.14 -3.79 -7.09
N VAL A 160 -22.28 -4.35 -6.25
CA VAL A 160 -22.44 -4.33 -4.79
C VAL A 160 -21.29 -3.53 -4.23
N ALA A 161 -21.59 -2.51 -3.44
CA ALA A 161 -20.57 -1.67 -2.83
C ALA A 161 -20.99 -1.23 -1.44
N ASP A 162 -20.09 -1.37 -0.48
CA ASP A 162 -20.17 -0.80 0.85
C ASP A 162 -18.79 -0.23 1.23
N ARG A 163 -18.61 0.12 2.51
CA ARG A 163 -17.36 0.72 2.97
C ARG A 163 -16.15 -0.23 2.90
N SER A 164 -16.36 -1.54 3.04
CA SER A 164 -15.26 -2.51 3.09
C SER A 164 -14.96 -3.08 1.72
N ARG A 165 -15.98 -3.22 0.85
CA ARG A 165 -15.85 -3.86 -0.45
C ARG A 165 -16.66 -3.21 -1.56
N CYS A 166 -16.18 -3.38 -2.78
CA CYS A 166 -17.02 -3.26 -3.96
C CYS A 166 -16.74 -4.38 -4.95
N VAL A 167 -17.81 -4.99 -5.45
CA VAL A 167 -17.81 -5.98 -6.51
C VAL A 167 -18.60 -5.43 -7.69
N ILE A 168 -17.96 -5.34 -8.84
CA ILE A 168 -18.61 -5.14 -10.14
C ILE A 168 -18.52 -6.47 -10.86
N ARG A 169 -19.68 -7.10 -11.08
CA ARG A 169 -19.78 -8.47 -11.61
C ARG A 169 -19.51 -8.53 -13.10
N ASP A 170 -19.92 -7.51 -13.85
CA ASP A 170 -19.72 -7.41 -15.28
C ASP A 170 -19.53 -5.94 -15.72
N PHE A 171 -18.35 -5.61 -16.25
CA PHE A 171 -18.08 -4.30 -16.83
C PHE A 171 -18.88 -4.04 -18.10
N CYS A 172 -19.25 -5.07 -18.85
CA CYS A 172 -20.06 -4.91 -20.07
C CYS A 172 -21.49 -4.46 -19.76
N ALA A 173 -22.00 -4.75 -18.56
CA ALA A 173 -23.33 -4.33 -18.15
C ALA A 173 -23.43 -2.83 -17.84
N ASP A 174 -22.29 -2.13 -17.74
CA ASP A 174 -22.25 -0.66 -17.68
C ASP A 174 -21.85 -0.11 -19.07
N PRO A 175 -22.70 0.71 -19.71
CA PRO A 175 -22.42 1.29 -21.03
C PRO A 175 -21.10 2.09 -21.08
N ASN A 176 -20.60 2.55 -19.93
CA ASN A 176 -19.36 3.34 -19.85
C ASN A 176 -18.09 2.47 -19.89
N PHE A 177 -18.20 1.14 -19.77
CA PHE A 177 -17.08 0.24 -19.47
C PHE A 177 -16.96 -0.96 -20.43
N SER A 178 -17.49 -0.86 -21.66
CA SER A 178 -17.51 -1.92 -22.70
C SER A 178 -16.14 -2.32 -23.28
N ILE A 179 -15.16 -2.58 -22.42
CA ILE A 179 -13.79 -3.00 -22.75
C ILE A 179 -13.66 -4.54 -22.71
N GLY A 180 -14.64 -5.23 -22.12
CA GLY A 180 -14.70 -6.70 -22.07
C GLY A 180 -15.37 -7.22 -20.79
N PRO A 181 -15.64 -8.54 -20.69
CA PRO A 181 -16.32 -9.16 -19.56
C PRO A 181 -15.39 -9.26 -18.35
N TYR A 182 -15.12 -8.11 -17.73
CA TYR A 182 -14.27 -8.03 -16.55
C TYR A 182 -15.10 -8.11 -15.28
N VAL A 183 -14.56 -8.81 -14.29
CA VAL A 183 -15.00 -8.74 -12.89
C VAL A 183 -13.98 -7.93 -12.12
N TRP A 184 -14.45 -7.04 -11.26
CA TRP A 184 -13.62 -6.24 -10.38
C TRP A 184 -14.08 -6.40 -8.96
N PHE A 185 -13.17 -6.82 -8.08
CA PHE A 185 -13.44 -6.91 -6.65
C PHE A 185 -12.38 -6.15 -5.88
N ARG A 186 -12.81 -5.08 -5.23
CA ARG A 186 -12.02 -4.29 -4.30
C ARG A 186 -12.42 -4.63 -2.87
N TYR A 187 -11.43 -4.86 -2.01
CA TYR A 187 -11.57 -4.89 -0.56
C TYR A 187 -10.55 -3.95 0.06
N LYS A 188 -11.03 -2.91 0.75
CA LYS A 188 -10.21 -1.78 1.26
C LYS A 188 -9.31 -1.17 0.16
N PHE A 189 -8.00 -1.42 0.19
CA PHE A 189 -7.02 -0.92 -0.78
C PHE A 189 -6.55 -1.96 -1.80
N LEU A 190 -6.92 -3.23 -1.62
CA LEU A 190 -6.59 -4.30 -2.56
C LEU A 190 -7.73 -4.48 -3.56
N CYS A 191 -7.38 -4.59 -4.82
CA CYS A 191 -8.31 -4.83 -5.92
C CYS A 191 -7.81 -6.03 -6.72
N VAL A 192 -8.71 -6.96 -7.07
CA VAL A 192 -8.45 -8.01 -8.04
C VAL A 192 -9.33 -7.83 -9.28
N VAL A 193 -8.78 -8.16 -10.44
CA VAL A 193 -9.44 -8.06 -11.73
C VAL A 193 -9.30 -9.39 -12.47
N ASN A 194 -10.40 -9.85 -13.04
CA ASN A 194 -10.43 -11.05 -13.87
C ASN A 194 -11.16 -10.79 -15.18
N ASN A 195 -10.74 -11.45 -16.26
CA ASN A 195 -11.36 -11.36 -17.59
C ASN A 195 -12.42 -12.45 -17.83
N LYS A 196 -12.77 -13.21 -16.80
CA LYS A 196 -13.84 -14.20 -16.81
C LYS A 196 -14.86 -13.85 -15.74
N LEU A 197 -16.12 -13.74 -16.15
CA LEU A 197 -17.25 -13.53 -15.25
C LEU A 197 -17.32 -14.68 -14.25
N ARG A 198 -17.37 -14.32 -12.96
CA ARG A 198 -17.55 -15.26 -11.86
C ARG A 198 -18.09 -14.54 -10.62
N ALA A 199 -18.70 -15.31 -9.74
CA ALA A 199 -19.01 -14.85 -8.39
C ALA A 199 -17.78 -15.00 -7.49
N PHE A 200 -17.73 -14.20 -6.42
CA PHE A 200 -16.81 -14.44 -5.31
C PHE A 200 -17.57 -15.01 -4.12
N ASP A 201 -17.05 -16.08 -3.53
CA ASP A 201 -17.65 -16.68 -2.34
C ASP A 201 -17.18 -15.99 -1.04
N ASN A 202 -17.75 -16.42 0.10
CA ASN A 202 -17.39 -15.85 1.40
C ASN A 202 -15.95 -16.18 1.81
N GLN A 203 -15.39 -17.30 1.36
CA GLN A 203 -14.02 -17.69 1.68
C GLN A 203 -13.02 -16.80 0.94
N GLU A 204 -13.27 -16.49 -0.33
CA GLU A 204 -12.44 -15.59 -1.13
C GLU A 204 -12.46 -14.15 -0.57
N ILE A 205 -13.57 -13.72 0.03
CA ILE A 205 -13.64 -12.45 0.76
C ILE A 205 -12.72 -12.48 2.00
N VAL A 206 -12.73 -13.57 2.76
CA VAL A 206 -11.87 -13.75 3.93
C VAL A 206 -10.39 -13.78 3.52
N ASP A 207 -10.07 -14.51 2.45
CA ASP A 207 -8.72 -14.58 1.89
C ASP A 207 -8.23 -13.19 1.46
N LEU A 208 -9.09 -12.41 0.79
CA LEU A 208 -8.77 -11.05 0.37
C LEU A 208 -8.57 -10.12 1.58
N ALA A 209 -9.38 -10.27 2.63
CA ALA A 209 -9.23 -9.52 3.87
C ALA A 209 -7.90 -9.83 4.57
N GLN A 210 -7.46 -11.08 4.58
CA GLN A 210 -6.18 -11.50 5.16
C GLN A 210 -4.98 -10.90 4.39
N VAL A 211 -5.04 -10.93 3.05
CA VAL A 211 -4.00 -10.30 2.21
C VAL A 211 -4.02 -8.79 2.43
N ALA A 212 -5.20 -8.17 2.51
CA ALA A 212 -5.33 -6.74 2.79
C ALA A 212 -4.68 -6.39 4.15
N PHE A 213 -4.97 -7.14 5.21
CA PHE A 213 -4.35 -6.92 6.53
C PHE A 213 -2.81 -6.95 6.46
N SER A 214 -2.25 -7.91 5.72
CA SER A 214 -0.81 -8.04 5.52
C SER A 214 -0.23 -6.85 4.76
N ILE A 215 -0.93 -6.35 3.74
CA ILE A 215 -0.55 -5.14 2.99
C ILE A 215 -0.55 -3.92 3.90
N MET A 216 -1.57 -3.72 4.74
CA MET A 216 -1.60 -2.56 5.64
C MET A 216 -0.42 -2.60 6.61
N SER A 217 -0.16 -3.76 7.21
CA SER A 217 0.99 -3.96 8.11
C SER A 217 2.31 -3.62 7.41
N HIS A 218 2.48 -4.03 6.16
CA HIS A 218 3.68 -3.71 5.36
C HIS A 218 3.77 -2.21 5.05
N ILE A 219 2.66 -1.55 4.74
CA ILE A 219 2.64 -0.10 4.51
C ILE A 219 3.02 0.67 5.79
N GLU A 220 2.55 0.25 6.96
CA GLU A 220 2.93 0.83 8.26
C GLU A 220 4.43 0.66 8.56
N LEU A 221 4.99 -0.51 8.21
CA LEU A 221 6.43 -0.75 8.27
C LEU A 221 7.21 0.22 7.35
N LEU A 222 6.73 0.43 6.11
CA LEU A 222 7.37 1.36 5.18
C LEU A 222 7.33 2.81 5.68
N LYS A 223 6.21 3.24 6.27
CA LYS A 223 6.09 4.55 6.91
C LYS A 223 7.13 4.71 8.02
N THR A 224 7.19 3.73 8.93
CA THR A 224 8.12 3.74 10.07
C THR A 224 9.58 3.78 9.61
N ARG A 225 9.93 3.00 8.58
CA ARG A 225 11.28 2.99 7.99
C ARG A 225 11.67 4.36 7.44
N LEU A 226 10.75 5.04 6.78
CA LEU A 226 11.01 6.37 6.24
C LEU A 226 11.23 7.40 7.34
N GLU A 227 10.37 7.42 8.36
CA GLU A 227 10.49 8.35 9.49
C GLU A 227 11.84 8.19 10.19
N SER A 228 12.25 6.94 10.43
CA SER A 228 13.57 6.62 10.95
C SER A 228 14.69 7.13 10.04
N SER A 229 14.59 6.90 8.72
CA SER A 229 15.59 7.41 7.76
C SER A 229 15.68 8.94 7.73
N ARG A 230 14.55 9.65 7.88
CA ARG A 230 14.52 11.12 7.97
C ARG A 230 15.16 11.61 9.26
N ALA A 231 14.86 10.96 10.39
CA ALA A 231 15.48 11.27 11.68
C ALA A 231 17.00 11.04 11.65
N GLU A 232 17.45 9.93 11.07
CA GLU A 232 18.88 9.61 10.94
C GLU A 232 19.61 10.67 10.08
N LYS A 233 19.01 11.09 8.96
CA LYS A 233 19.56 12.17 8.12
C LYS A 233 19.67 13.49 8.86
N LEU A 234 18.68 13.82 9.69
CA LEU A 234 18.71 15.02 10.53
C LEU A 234 19.82 14.95 11.58
N VAL A 235 19.93 13.83 12.30
CA VAL A 235 20.99 13.62 13.30
C VAL A 235 22.38 13.68 12.66
N ARG A 236 22.57 13.04 11.51
CA ARG A 236 23.82 13.12 10.75
C ARG A 236 24.13 14.55 10.30
N GLY A 237 23.13 15.27 9.79
CA GLY A 237 23.27 16.67 9.38
C GLY A 237 23.67 17.58 10.55
N LEU A 238 23.06 17.39 11.72
CA LEU A 238 23.42 18.11 12.93
C LEU A 238 24.84 17.76 13.39
N GLY A 239 25.22 16.48 13.35
CA GLY A 239 26.59 16.04 13.67
C GLY A 239 27.63 16.69 12.75
N SER A 240 27.36 16.72 11.44
CA SER A 240 28.23 17.41 10.47
C SER A 240 28.27 18.93 10.68
N PHE A 241 27.16 19.55 11.07
CA PHE A 241 27.11 20.99 11.36
C PHE A 241 27.95 21.35 12.60
N VAL A 242 27.80 20.60 13.70
CA VAL A 242 28.57 20.80 14.92
C VAL A 242 30.06 20.56 14.67
N ALA A 243 30.42 19.49 13.97
CA ALA A 243 31.81 19.22 13.60
C ALA A 243 32.41 20.33 12.71
N GLY A 244 31.65 20.85 11.75
CA GLY A 244 32.06 21.97 10.91
C GLY A 244 32.23 23.26 11.71
N TYR A 245 31.37 23.53 12.68
CA TYR A 245 31.49 24.69 13.58
C TYR A 245 32.75 24.59 14.45
N SER A 246 33.02 23.43 15.03
CA SER A 246 34.25 23.19 15.81
C SER A 246 35.52 23.38 14.97
N GLY A 247 35.53 22.90 13.72
CA GLY A 247 36.65 23.10 12.81
C GLY A 247 36.91 24.57 12.45
N LEU A 248 35.84 25.36 12.25
CA LEU A 248 35.95 26.81 12.01
C LEU A 248 36.47 27.56 13.25
N GLN A 249 36.05 27.15 14.45
CA GLN A 249 36.51 27.74 15.71
C GLN A 249 37.98 27.41 16.00
N GLU A 250 38.44 26.20 15.69
CA GLU A 250 39.86 25.81 15.74
C GLU A 250 40.71 26.58 14.73
N GLN A 251 40.21 26.83 13.51
CA GLN A 251 40.93 27.64 12.53
C GLN A 251 41.02 29.12 12.95
N GLN A 252 39.96 29.70 13.50
CA GLN A 252 39.98 31.08 14.00
C GLN A 252 40.92 31.27 15.19
N THR A 253 40.98 30.29 16.10
CA THR A 253 41.93 30.33 17.23
C THR A 253 43.37 30.13 16.79
N ARG A 254 43.65 29.24 15.82
CA ARG A 254 44.99 29.12 15.22
C ARG A 254 45.43 30.36 14.45
N SER A 255 44.56 30.95 13.64
CA SER A 255 44.92 32.16 12.88
C SER A 255 45.20 33.37 13.79
N SER A 256 44.51 33.45 14.93
CA SER A 256 44.74 34.50 15.93
C SER A 256 46.02 34.26 16.74
N ALA A 257 46.41 33.00 16.97
CA ALA A 257 47.67 32.65 17.65
C ALA A 257 48.90 32.83 16.74
N GLU A 258 48.78 32.64 15.42
CA GLU A 258 49.87 32.91 14.47
C GLU A 258 50.10 34.41 14.24
N SER A 259 49.08 35.27 14.37
CA SER A 259 49.25 36.72 14.26
C SER A 259 50.00 37.36 15.44
N ASP A 260 50.00 36.73 16.63
CA ASP A 260 50.68 37.24 17.83
C ASP A 260 52.17 36.89 17.89
N ILE A 261 52.69 36.03 17.00
CA ILE A 261 54.11 35.63 16.96
C ILE A 261 54.94 36.50 15.99
N GLY A 262 54.30 37.41 15.25
CA GLY A 262 54.92 38.20 14.17
C GLY A 262 55.64 39.49 14.54
N GLU A 263 55.60 39.95 15.80
CA GLU A 263 56.16 41.25 16.19
C GLU A 263 57.34 41.12 17.16
N ALA A 264 58.51 40.74 16.62
CA ALA A 264 59.78 40.91 17.32
C ALA A 264 60.33 42.33 17.03
N PRO A 265 60.72 43.13 18.06
CA PRO A 265 61.14 44.50 17.84
C PRO A 265 62.55 44.51 17.22
N ASN A 266 62.64 45.05 16.01
CA ASN A 266 63.91 45.38 15.34
C ASN A 266 64.58 46.52 16.13
N HIS A 267 65.58 46.19 16.93
CA HIS A 267 66.48 47.19 17.51
C HIS A 267 67.73 47.35 16.64
N SER A 268 68.05 48.63 16.42
CA SER A 268 69.07 49.22 15.53
C SER A 268 70.50 48.86 15.86
#